data_AF-A0A846WR38-F1
#
_entry.id   AF-A0A846WR38-F1
#
_cell.length_a   1.000
_cell.length_b   1.000
_cell.length_c   1.000
_cell.angle_alpha   90.00
_cell.angle_beta   90.00
_cell.angle_gamma   90.00
#
_symmetry.space_group_name_H-M   'P 1'
#
loop_
_entity.id
_entity.type
_entity.pdbx_description
1 polymer ?
#
loop_
_entity_poly.entity_id
_entity_poly.type
_entity_poly.pdbx_seq_one_letter_code
_entity_poly.pdbx_strand_id
1 'polypeptide(L)'
;MVDVERWHEWEPADYVQWRIDDSRYGVERSLGSDRPWNSLRIDGLRTDLIELCVWSLVGSGGVVGEEVWSLLDAACEVCRVQFVRASLPEGEHRLSFEVLGRHLETGSSGPNPYTMAPDWLGALWLGLVARDRGLLDALRDFKPEWREASREEGVWFDPYQEQWARAWQMLLRGERGEPVAQQVVEVMRLTDPELAPVAGAESVLQRVFPSVRLLWDVVSGSRSEFPADVRVALEGNKEYYTRPVENRVRMREGFVPWQILGPVCAAVDSGFEVGVQSQYLPDALVFDRRDRLR
;
A
#
# COMPACT_ATOMS: atom_id res chain seq x y z
N MET A 1 -6.71 6.56 22.37
CA MET A 1 -6.87 5.10 22.55
C MET A 1 -7.64 4.57 21.36
N VAL A 2 -7.05 3.70 20.53
CA VAL A 2 -7.85 2.93 19.57
C VAL A 2 -8.77 2.05 20.39
N ASP A 3 -10.05 2.10 20.06
CA ASP A 3 -11.12 1.53 20.86
C ASP A 3 -11.15 0.03 20.57
N VAL A 4 -10.37 -0.72 21.37
CA VAL A 4 -10.40 -2.18 21.40
C VAL A 4 -11.78 -2.69 21.86
N GLU A 5 -12.60 -1.85 22.48
CA GLU A 5 -13.93 -2.24 23.00
C GLU A 5 -14.97 -2.38 21.88
N ARG A 6 -14.75 -1.80 20.69
CA ARG A 6 -15.58 -2.08 19.51
C ARG A 6 -15.26 -3.40 18.80
N TRP A 7 -14.29 -4.17 19.31
CA TRP A 7 -13.92 -5.47 18.76
C TRP A 7 -14.98 -6.56 19.08
N HIS A 8 -16.02 -6.27 19.89
CA HIS A 8 -16.83 -7.28 20.60
C HIS A 8 -18.16 -7.76 19.96
N GLU A 9 -18.53 -7.37 18.73
CA GLU A 9 -19.78 -7.91 18.14
C GLU A 9 -19.63 -9.33 17.53
N TRP A 10 -18.41 -9.84 17.41
CA TRP A 10 -18.06 -11.16 16.88
C TRP A 10 -16.99 -11.76 17.80
N GLU A 11 -16.98 -13.06 18.10
CA GLU A 11 -15.88 -13.65 18.90
C GLU A 11 -14.54 -13.40 18.16
N PRO A 12 -13.71 -12.43 18.58
CA PRO A 12 -12.74 -11.80 17.69
C PRO A 12 -11.57 -12.72 17.35
N ALA A 13 -11.27 -13.64 18.27
CA ALA A 13 -10.20 -14.60 18.13
C ALA A 13 -10.48 -15.60 16.99
N ASP A 14 -11.72 -16.10 16.88
CA ASP A 14 -12.10 -17.06 15.85
C ASP A 14 -12.07 -16.42 14.45
N TYR A 15 -12.50 -15.15 14.34
CA TYR A 15 -12.46 -14.45 13.06
C TYR A 15 -11.03 -14.15 12.60
N VAL A 16 -10.18 -13.63 13.49
CA VAL A 16 -8.78 -13.33 13.16
C VAL A 16 -8.03 -14.62 12.82
N GLN A 17 -8.21 -15.68 13.60
CA GLN A 17 -7.59 -16.98 13.30
C GLN A 17 -8.08 -17.54 11.98
N TRP A 18 -9.39 -17.49 11.70
CA TRP A 18 -9.94 -17.90 10.41
C TRP A 18 -9.34 -17.12 9.25
N ARG A 19 -9.18 -15.79 9.36
CA ARG A 19 -8.53 -14.97 8.32
C ARG A 19 -7.07 -15.34 8.10
N ILE A 20 -6.33 -15.63 9.18
CA ILE A 20 -4.95 -16.14 9.09
C ILE A 20 -4.93 -17.46 8.33
N ASP A 21 -5.78 -18.41 8.71
CA ASP A 21 -5.82 -19.75 8.10
C ASP A 21 -6.24 -19.69 6.62
N ASP A 22 -7.27 -18.90 6.30
CA ASP A 22 -7.75 -18.67 4.93
C ASP A 22 -6.69 -18.02 4.04
N SER A 23 -6.03 -16.97 4.53
CA SER A 23 -4.97 -16.28 3.77
C SER A 23 -3.74 -17.17 3.60
N ARG A 24 -3.38 -17.95 4.63
CA ARG A 24 -2.28 -18.93 4.57
C ARG A 24 -2.58 -20.03 3.54
N TYR A 25 -3.79 -20.56 3.55
CA TYR A 25 -4.25 -21.50 2.54
C TYR A 25 -4.19 -20.88 1.13
N GLY A 26 -4.58 -19.61 0.96
CA GLY A 26 -4.45 -18.87 -0.29
C GLY A 26 -3.01 -18.82 -0.82
N VAL A 27 -2.06 -18.42 0.05
CA VAL A 27 -0.63 -18.38 -0.27
C VAL A 27 -0.11 -19.78 -0.64
N GLU A 28 -0.39 -20.80 0.17
CA GLU A 28 0.06 -22.18 -0.06
C GLU A 28 -0.51 -22.76 -1.36
N ARG A 29 -1.80 -22.56 -1.61
CA ARG A 29 -2.46 -22.98 -2.84
C ARG A 29 -1.88 -22.28 -4.07
N SER A 30 -1.60 -20.99 -3.96
CA SER A 30 -0.99 -20.21 -5.04
C SER A 30 0.42 -20.70 -5.37
N LEU A 31 1.25 -20.92 -4.33
CA LEU A 31 2.63 -21.40 -4.48
C LEU A 31 2.76 -22.89 -4.83
N GLY A 32 1.77 -23.71 -4.50
CA GLY A 32 1.72 -25.14 -4.80
C GLY A 32 1.11 -25.48 -6.17
N SER A 33 0.64 -24.49 -6.92
CA SER A 33 -0.02 -24.71 -8.21
C SER A 33 0.98 -24.70 -9.37
N ASP A 34 0.98 -25.77 -10.16
CA ASP A 34 1.81 -25.95 -11.39
C ASP A 34 1.40 -25.06 -12.58
N ARG A 35 0.34 -24.26 -12.44
CA ARG A 35 -0.07 -23.33 -13.49
C ARG A 35 1.06 -22.32 -13.78
N PRO A 36 1.11 -21.71 -14.98
CA PRO A 36 2.03 -20.60 -15.24
C PRO A 36 1.74 -19.39 -14.35
N TRP A 37 2.77 -18.63 -13.98
CA TRP A 37 2.61 -17.33 -13.32
C TRP A 37 2.28 -16.27 -14.37
N ASN A 38 1.04 -15.77 -14.32
CA ASN A 38 0.58 -14.64 -15.13
C ASN A 38 0.15 -13.49 -14.21
N SER A 39 -0.24 -12.35 -14.78
CA SER A 39 -0.54 -11.14 -14.01
C SER A 39 -1.67 -11.34 -12.98
N LEU A 40 -2.73 -12.09 -13.32
CA LEU A 40 -3.82 -12.41 -12.39
C LEU A 40 -3.33 -13.27 -11.20
N ARG A 41 -2.47 -14.26 -11.43
CA ARG A 41 -1.97 -15.11 -10.34
C ARG A 41 -0.98 -14.39 -9.44
N ILE A 42 -0.14 -13.54 -10.01
CA ILE A 42 0.79 -12.71 -9.24
C ILE A 42 0.00 -11.72 -8.38
N ASP A 43 -1.06 -11.11 -8.93
CA ASP A 43 -1.98 -10.26 -8.16
C ASP A 43 -2.73 -11.01 -7.04
N GLY A 44 -3.22 -12.22 -7.32
CA GLY A 44 -3.84 -13.07 -6.31
C GLY A 44 -2.89 -13.40 -5.16
N LEU A 45 -1.65 -13.81 -5.48
CA LEU A 45 -0.62 -14.07 -4.47
C LEU A 45 -0.27 -12.81 -3.67
N ARG A 46 -0.17 -11.64 -4.33
CA ARG A 46 0.03 -10.35 -3.66
C ARG A 46 -1.07 -10.10 -2.63
N THR A 47 -2.33 -10.30 -3.03
CA THR A 47 -3.49 -10.09 -2.15
C THR A 47 -3.43 -11.02 -0.94
N ASP A 48 -3.23 -12.32 -1.16
CA ASP A 48 -3.16 -13.33 -0.09
C ASP A 48 -1.99 -13.04 0.89
N LEU A 49 -0.83 -12.61 0.39
CA LEU A 49 0.32 -12.24 1.22
C LEU A 49 0.05 -11.01 2.09
N ILE A 50 -0.56 -9.97 1.53
CA ILE A 50 -0.88 -8.76 2.31
C ILE A 50 -1.95 -9.07 3.34
N GLU A 51 -2.97 -9.85 2.99
CA GLU A 51 -4.00 -10.30 3.94
C GLU A 51 -3.35 -11.10 5.08
N LEU A 52 -2.53 -12.10 4.77
CA LEU A 52 -1.83 -12.87 5.79
C LEU A 52 -0.92 -12.00 6.66
N CYS A 53 -0.23 -11.02 6.08
CA CYS A 53 0.58 -10.04 6.82
C CYS A 53 -0.29 -9.22 7.80
N VAL A 54 -1.40 -8.67 7.33
CA VAL A 54 -2.32 -7.86 8.16
C VAL A 54 -2.89 -8.70 9.30
N TRP A 55 -3.43 -9.88 9.02
CA TRP A 55 -4.08 -10.69 10.04
C TRP A 55 -3.09 -11.31 11.02
N SER A 56 -1.86 -11.63 10.58
CA SER A 56 -0.80 -12.05 11.49
C SER A 56 -0.39 -10.92 12.45
N LEU A 57 -0.32 -9.68 11.96
CA LEU A 57 -0.05 -8.50 12.79
C LEU A 57 -1.20 -8.21 13.77
N VAL A 58 -2.46 -8.36 13.34
CA VAL A 58 -3.62 -8.19 14.22
C VAL A 58 -3.66 -9.29 15.27
N GLY A 59 -3.47 -10.55 14.88
CA GLY A 59 -3.45 -11.71 15.78
C GLY A 59 -2.30 -11.69 16.79
N SER A 60 -1.18 -11.05 16.46
CA SER A 60 -0.08 -10.83 17.39
C SER A 60 -0.27 -9.62 18.32
N GLY A 61 -1.40 -8.91 18.23
CA GLY A 61 -1.67 -7.71 19.02
C GLY A 61 -0.81 -6.50 18.60
N GLY A 62 -0.36 -6.45 17.35
CA GLY A 62 0.52 -5.40 16.83
C GLY A 62 2.01 -5.68 16.99
N VAL A 63 2.39 -6.88 17.45
CA VAL A 63 3.79 -7.30 17.56
C VAL A 63 4.33 -7.71 16.19
N VAL A 64 5.33 -6.99 15.71
CA VAL A 64 5.94 -7.22 14.38
C VAL A 64 7.11 -8.22 14.51
N GLY A 65 6.78 -9.51 14.48
CA GLY A 65 7.76 -10.61 14.50
C GLY A 65 8.34 -10.94 13.12
N GLU A 66 9.28 -11.90 13.06
CA GLU A 66 9.90 -12.33 11.79
C GLU A 66 8.90 -12.83 10.76
N GLU A 67 7.78 -13.43 11.18
CA GLU A 67 6.73 -13.86 10.25
C GLU A 67 6.12 -12.66 9.51
N VAL A 68 5.71 -11.60 10.22
CA VAL A 68 5.15 -10.38 9.61
C VAL A 68 6.15 -9.74 8.65
N TRP A 69 7.42 -9.67 9.04
CA TRP A 69 8.48 -9.16 8.16
C TRP A 69 8.69 -10.03 6.92
N SER A 70 8.72 -11.35 7.07
CA SER A 70 8.89 -12.26 5.93
C SER A 70 7.70 -12.17 4.95
N LEU A 71 6.50 -11.94 5.46
CA LEU A 71 5.29 -11.76 4.63
C LEU A 71 5.32 -10.41 3.92
N LEU A 72 5.76 -9.35 4.60
CA LEU A 72 5.92 -8.03 3.99
C LEU A 72 7.00 -8.06 2.89
N ASP A 73 8.16 -8.65 3.14
CA ASP A 73 9.23 -8.84 2.14
C ASP A 73 8.71 -9.63 0.92
N ALA A 74 7.95 -10.71 1.16
CA ALA A 74 7.34 -11.50 0.11
C ALA A 74 6.33 -10.70 -0.72
N ALA A 75 5.49 -9.88 -0.06
CA ALA A 75 4.55 -9.01 -0.76
C ALA A 75 5.26 -7.94 -1.59
N CYS A 76 6.36 -7.38 -1.07
CA CYS A 76 7.21 -6.43 -1.79
C CYS A 76 7.84 -7.06 -3.04
N GLU A 77 8.38 -8.27 -2.92
CA GLU A 77 8.94 -9.01 -4.06
C GLU A 77 7.90 -9.30 -5.15
N VAL A 78 6.70 -9.72 -4.75
CA VAL A 78 5.59 -9.99 -5.68
C VAL A 78 5.14 -8.70 -6.39
N CYS A 79 5.06 -7.57 -5.67
CA CYS A 79 4.82 -6.26 -6.28
C CYS A 79 5.95 -5.90 -7.26
N ARG A 80 7.21 -6.08 -6.87
CA ARG A 80 8.38 -5.72 -7.68
C ARG A 80 8.38 -6.48 -8.99
N VAL A 81 8.20 -7.80 -8.95
CA VAL A 81 8.14 -8.61 -10.18
C VAL A 81 6.95 -8.19 -11.05
N GLN A 82 5.78 -7.86 -10.48
CA GLN A 82 4.62 -7.42 -11.25
C GLN A 82 4.89 -6.14 -12.04
N PHE A 83 5.53 -5.13 -11.44
CA PHE A 83 5.87 -3.88 -12.12
C PHE A 83 7.03 -4.03 -13.12
N VAL A 84 8.03 -4.86 -12.81
CA VAL A 84 9.13 -5.15 -13.75
C VAL A 84 8.59 -5.88 -14.98
N ARG A 85 7.73 -6.90 -14.81
CA ARG A 85 7.08 -7.62 -15.91
C ARG A 85 6.29 -6.70 -16.82
N ALA A 86 5.59 -5.73 -16.23
CA ALA A 86 4.75 -4.81 -16.98
C ALA A 86 5.54 -3.71 -17.70
N SER A 87 6.77 -3.46 -17.28
CA SER A 87 7.68 -2.50 -17.95
C SER A 87 8.36 -3.08 -19.19
N LEU A 88 8.18 -4.38 -19.45
CA LEU A 88 8.83 -5.11 -20.53
C LEU A 88 7.78 -5.59 -21.54
N PRO A 89 8.11 -5.64 -22.85
CA PRO A 89 7.20 -6.17 -23.86
C PRO A 89 6.74 -7.60 -23.53
N GLU A 90 5.48 -7.91 -23.81
CA GLU A 90 4.88 -9.20 -23.48
C GLU A 90 5.63 -10.38 -24.11
N GLY A 91 5.96 -11.39 -23.31
CA GLY A 91 6.55 -12.64 -23.77
C GLY A 91 8.04 -12.59 -24.17
N GLU A 92 8.66 -11.42 -24.25
CA GLU A 92 10.06 -11.26 -24.67
C GLU A 92 11.09 -11.64 -23.60
N HIS A 93 10.73 -11.52 -22.32
CA HIS A 93 11.66 -11.73 -21.21
C HIS A 93 11.15 -12.78 -20.23
N ARG A 94 12.09 -13.55 -19.67
CA ARG A 94 11.85 -14.43 -18.52
C ARG A 94 12.45 -13.81 -17.28
N LEU A 95 11.68 -13.80 -16.21
CA LEU A 95 12.05 -13.24 -14.91
C LEU A 95 11.95 -14.33 -13.85
N SER A 96 12.93 -14.36 -12.96
CA SER A 96 12.93 -15.21 -11.78
C SER A 96 12.75 -14.35 -10.54
N PHE A 97 12.04 -14.89 -9.55
CA PHE A 97 11.77 -14.23 -8.28
C PHE A 97 11.63 -15.26 -7.17
N GLU A 98 11.85 -14.86 -5.92
CA GLU A 98 11.79 -15.77 -4.77
C GLU A 98 10.71 -15.33 -3.77
N VAL A 99 9.75 -16.21 -3.50
CA VAL A 99 8.70 -15.94 -2.52
C VAL A 99 8.74 -17.00 -1.44
N LEU A 100 8.98 -16.57 -0.19
CA LEU A 100 9.01 -17.46 0.99
C LEU A 100 9.90 -18.71 0.78
N GLY A 101 11.11 -18.52 0.23
CA GLY A 101 12.08 -19.59 -0.02
C GLY A 101 11.82 -20.42 -1.28
N ARG A 102 10.79 -20.10 -2.08
CA ARG A 102 10.49 -20.79 -3.33
C ARG A 102 10.95 -19.97 -4.52
N HIS A 103 11.76 -20.58 -5.38
CA HIS A 103 12.19 -19.99 -6.64
C HIS A 103 11.09 -20.17 -7.69
N LEU A 104 10.65 -19.08 -8.30
CA LEU A 104 9.56 -19.03 -9.28
C LEU A 104 10.03 -18.35 -10.56
N GLU A 105 9.37 -18.66 -11.68
CA GLU A 105 9.62 -18.04 -12.98
C GLU A 105 8.33 -17.52 -13.60
N THR A 106 8.46 -16.43 -14.36
CA THR A 106 7.35 -15.81 -15.09
C THR A 106 7.84 -15.11 -16.34
N GLY A 107 6.97 -14.95 -17.34
CA GLY A 107 7.23 -14.10 -18.51
C GLY A 107 6.90 -12.63 -18.24
N SER A 108 7.51 -11.71 -19.00
CA SER A 108 7.06 -10.31 -19.12
C SER A 108 5.63 -10.25 -19.67
N SER A 109 4.90 -9.19 -19.31
CA SER A 109 3.46 -9.07 -19.62
C SER A 109 3.09 -7.85 -20.43
N GLY A 110 3.96 -6.85 -20.54
CA GLY A 110 3.52 -5.49 -20.87
C GLY A 110 2.55 -4.92 -19.82
N PRO A 111 2.08 -3.67 -20.04
CA PRO A 111 1.07 -3.03 -19.21
C PRO A 111 -0.17 -3.92 -19.06
N ASN A 112 -0.77 -3.93 -17.86
CA ASN A 112 -1.94 -4.76 -17.57
C ASN A 112 -2.78 -4.16 -16.43
N PRO A 113 -4.03 -4.64 -16.21
CA PRO A 113 -4.96 -4.10 -15.22
C PRO A 113 -4.43 -4.00 -13.78
N TYR A 114 -3.45 -4.82 -13.40
CA TYR A 114 -2.91 -4.91 -12.04
C TYR A 114 -1.66 -4.04 -11.82
N THR A 115 -1.39 -3.13 -12.76
CA THR A 115 -0.26 -2.18 -12.70
C THR A 115 -0.73 -0.74 -12.90
N MET A 116 -2.02 -0.49 -12.65
CA MET A 116 -2.63 0.83 -12.75
C MET A 116 -2.20 1.72 -11.57
N ALA A 117 -2.54 3.01 -11.62
CA ALA A 117 -2.17 3.95 -10.57
C ALA A 117 -2.57 3.50 -9.14
N PRO A 118 -3.77 2.90 -8.90
CA PRO A 118 -4.12 2.37 -7.59
C PRO A 118 -3.18 1.25 -7.12
N ASP A 119 -2.82 0.33 -8.01
CA ASP A 119 -1.89 -0.77 -7.72
C ASP A 119 -0.49 -0.24 -7.41
N TRP A 120 -0.05 0.77 -8.16
CA TRP A 120 1.24 1.41 -7.98
C TRP A 120 1.32 2.08 -6.60
N LEU A 121 0.27 2.80 -6.19
CA LEU A 121 0.18 3.38 -4.85
C LEU A 121 0.16 2.29 -3.77
N GLY A 122 -0.60 1.21 -3.97
CA GLY A 122 -0.61 0.06 -3.06
C GLY A 122 0.78 -0.55 -2.85
N ALA A 123 1.52 -0.77 -3.93
CA ALA A 123 2.89 -1.25 -3.88
C ALA A 123 3.86 -0.23 -3.26
N LEU A 124 3.69 1.07 -3.55
CA LEU A 124 4.48 2.14 -2.93
C LEU A 124 4.35 2.09 -1.41
N TRP A 125 3.13 1.95 -0.87
CA TRP A 125 2.94 1.91 0.58
C TRP A 125 3.71 0.77 1.21
N LEU A 126 3.67 -0.43 0.63
CA LEU A 126 4.44 -1.56 1.11
C LEU A 126 5.95 -1.29 1.02
N GLY A 127 6.42 -0.76 -0.12
CA GLY A 127 7.83 -0.41 -0.32
C GLY A 127 8.35 0.63 0.67
N LEU A 128 7.56 1.65 0.99
CA LEU A 128 7.91 2.67 1.99
C LEU A 128 7.95 2.09 3.42
N VAL A 129 7.02 1.22 3.77
CA VAL A 129 6.99 0.60 5.11
C VAL A 129 8.11 -0.43 5.28
N ALA A 130 8.30 -1.29 4.28
CA ALA A 130 9.36 -2.29 4.25
C ALA A 130 10.75 -1.67 4.04
N ARG A 131 10.82 -0.42 3.56
CA ARG A 131 12.04 0.23 3.06
C ARG A 131 12.73 -0.58 1.98
N ASP A 132 11.93 -1.27 1.16
CA ASP A 132 12.39 -2.16 0.11
C ASP A 132 12.88 -1.33 -1.09
N ARG A 133 14.21 -1.17 -1.20
CA ARG A 133 14.82 -0.37 -2.27
C ARG A 133 14.57 -0.96 -3.66
N GLY A 134 14.53 -2.29 -3.79
CA GLY A 134 14.32 -2.95 -5.07
C GLY A 134 12.92 -2.67 -5.64
N LEU A 135 11.89 -2.71 -4.79
CA LEU A 135 10.54 -2.33 -5.14
C LEU A 135 10.45 -0.82 -5.43
N LEU A 136 11.00 0.02 -4.56
CA LEU A 136 10.96 1.48 -4.74
C LEU A 136 11.68 1.92 -6.03
N ASP A 137 12.78 1.27 -6.40
CA ASP A 137 13.49 1.49 -7.67
C ASP A 137 12.63 1.05 -8.87
N ALA A 138 12.01 -0.13 -8.81
CA ALA A 138 11.09 -0.58 -9.86
C ALA A 138 9.92 0.39 -10.05
N LEU A 139 9.36 0.92 -8.97
CA LEU A 139 8.26 1.89 -9.00
C LEU A 139 8.70 3.27 -9.51
N ARG A 140 9.92 3.72 -9.18
CA ARG A 140 10.55 4.96 -9.67
C ARG A 140 10.70 4.93 -11.20
N ASP A 141 11.16 3.80 -11.72
CA ASP A 141 11.53 3.61 -13.12
C ASP A 141 10.34 3.14 -13.98
N PHE A 142 9.26 2.69 -13.35
CA PHE A 142 8.00 2.40 -14.03
C PHE A 142 7.53 3.67 -14.78
N LYS A 143 7.43 3.59 -16.11
CA LYS A 143 7.00 4.71 -16.97
C LYS A 143 5.54 4.50 -17.34
N PRO A 144 4.61 5.19 -16.69
CA PRO A 144 3.22 4.86 -16.83
C PRO A 144 2.56 5.62 -17.97
N GLU A 145 1.89 4.86 -18.83
CA GLU A 145 0.80 5.32 -19.68
C GLU A 145 -0.55 4.90 -19.05
N TRP A 146 -0.68 5.06 -17.72
CA TRP A 146 -1.81 4.51 -16.94
C TRP A 146 -3.19 4.84 -17.51
N ARG A 147 -3.38 6.04 -18.07
CA ARG A 147 -4.67 6.43 -18.68
C ARG A 147 -4.95 5.71 -19.99
N GLU A 148 -3.92 5.48 -20.80
CA GLU A 148 -4.07 4.76 -22.06
C GLU A 148 -4.35 3.29 -21.77
N ALA A 149 -3.51 2.67 -20.93
CA ALA A 149 -3.72 1.31 -20.45
C ALA A 149 -5.09 1.14 -19.76
N SER A 150 -5.50 2.08 -18.92
CA SER A 150 -6.82 2.08 -18.26
C SER A 150 -7.98 2.05 -19.27
N ARG A 151 -7.88 2.81 -20.36
CA ARG A 151 -8.91 2.84 -21.41
C ARG A 151 -8.95 1.55 -22.20
N GLU A 152 -7.78 1.00 -22.55
CA GLU A 152 -7.65 -0.26 -23.26
C GLU A 152 -8.22 -1.44 -22.45
N GLU A 153 -7.93 -1.44 -21.14
CA GLU A 153 -8.34 -2.49 -20.20
C GLU A 153 -9.75 -2.29 -19.62
N GLY A 154 -10.37 -1.13 -19.85
CA GLY A 154 -11.70 -0.79 -19.32
C GLY A 154 -11.74 -0.64 -17.79
N VAL A 155 -10.60 -0.38 -17.15
CA VAL A 155 -10.46 -0.21 -15.69
C VAL A 155 -10.46 1.27 -15.34
N TRP A 156 -11.39 1.71 -14.50
CA TRP A 156 -11.53 3.12 -14.14
C TRP A 156 -11.03 3.40 -12.72
N PHE A 157 -10.31 4.49 -12.57
CA PHE A 157 -9.84 5.01 -11.29
C PHE A 157 -9.92 6.54 -11.29
N ASP A 158 -9.98 7.14 -10.10
CA ASP A 158 -10.15 8.59 -10.00
C ASP A 158 -8.87 9.33 -10.41
N PRO A 159 -8.96 10.50 -11.08
CA PRO A 159 -7.80 11.23 -11.59
C PRO A 159 -6.71 11.54 -10.56
N TYR A 160 -7.07 11.73 -9.29
CA TYR A 160 -6.10 12.02 -8.24
C TYR A 160 -5.08 10.88 -8.06
N GLN A 161 -5.46 9.62 -8.31
CA GLN A 161 -4.59 8.47 -8.04
C GLN A 161 -3.35 8.47 -8.94
N GLU A 162 -3.54 8.81 -10.22
CA GLU A 162 -2.40 8.99 -11.13
C GLU A 162 -1.53 10.17 -10.70
N GLN A 163 -2.12 11.33 -10.40
CA GLN A 163 -1.33 12.50 -10.03
C GLN A 163 -0.58 12.28 -8.71
N TRP A 164 -1.17 11.48 -7.79
CA TRP A 164 -0.53 11.11 -6.54
C TRP A 164 0.64 10.17 -6.76
N ALA A 165 0.47 9.18 -7.64
CA ALA A 165 1.56 8.30 -8.05
C ALA A 165 2.70 9.11 -8.69
N ARG A 166 2.39 10.07 -9.56
CA ARG A 166 3.39 10.97 -10.17
C ARG A 166 4.13 11.80 -9.13
N ALA A 167 3.44 12.36 -8.13
CA ALA A 167 4.07 13.12 -7.04
C ALA A 167 5.12 12.28 -6.29
N TRP A 168 4.77 11.03 -5.95
CA TRP A 168 5.70 10.11 -5.31
C TRP A 168 6.83 9.66 -6.23
N GLN A 169 6.57 9.41 -7.51
CA GLN A 169 7.65 9.11 -8.47
C GLN A 169 8.68 10.25 -8.55
N MET A 170 8.23 11.51 -8.57
CA MET A 170 9.14 12.67 -8.52
C MET A 170 10.02 12.62 -7.26
N LEU A 171 9.42 12.34 -6.10
CA LEU A 171 10.17 12.20 -4.85
C LEU A 171 11.19 11.05 -4.89
N LEU A 172 10.81 9.89 -5.43
CA LEU A 172 11.68 8.72 -5.60
C LEU A 172 12.84 9.00 -6.56
N ARG A 173 12.67 9.89 -7.54
CA ARG A 173 13.73 10.38 -8.44
C ARG A 173 14.64 11.43 -7.81
N GLY A 174 14.38 11.82 -6.56
CA GLY A 174 15.14 12.85 -5.87
C GLY A 174 14.71 14.28 -6.22
N GLU A 175 13.61 14.47 -6.96
CA GLU A 175 13.08 15.80 -7.27
C GLU A 175 12.51 16.45 -6.00
N ARG A 176 12.68 17.76 -5.84
CA ARG A 176 12.28 18.53 -4.65
C ARG A 176 11.85 19.95 -5.05
N GLY A 177 11.24 20.66 -4.11
CA GLY A 177 10.86 22.07 -4.27
C GLY A 177 9.57 22.28 -5.06
N GLU A 178 9.46 23.45 -5.68
CA GLU A 178 8.22 23.95 -6.29
C GLU A 178 7.52 22.97 -7.26
N PRO A 179 8.22 22.27 -8.19
CA PRO A 179 7.54 21.36 -9.11
C PRO A 179 6.80 20.22 -8.38
N VAL A 180 7.42 19.65 -7.34
CA VAL A 180 6.79 18.59 -6.53
C VAL A 180 5.64 19.17 -5.72
N ALA A 181 5.81 20.36 -5.14
CA ALA A 181 4.75 21.03 -4.38
C ALA A 181 3.51 21.30 -5.25
N GLN A 182 3.69 21.82 -6.47
CA GLN A 182 2.59 22.04 -7.43
C GLN A 182 1.89 20.72 -7.80
N GLN A 183 2.65 19.65 -7.99
CA GLN A 183 2.10 18.32 -8.25
C GLN A 183 1.21 17.85 -7.08
N VAL A 184 1.63 18.04 -5.83
CA VAL A 184 0.82 17.68 -4.65
C VAL A 184 -0.43 18.56 -4.51
N VAL A 185 -0.33 19.87 -4.80
CA VAL A 185 -1.51 20.76 -4.82
C VAL A 185 -2.54 20.29 -5.85
N GLU A 186 -2.09 19.83 -7.02
CA GLU A 186 -3.01 19.27 -8.02
C GLU A 186 -3.69 17.99 -7.53
N VAL A 187 -2.98 17.12 -6.81
CA VAL A 187 -3.59 15.94 -6.18
C VAL A 187 -4.67 16.37 -5.19
N MET A 188 -4.39 17.34 -4.33
CA MET A 188 -5.36 17.88 -3.37
C MET A 188 -6.59 18.46 -4.06
N ARG A 189 -6.42 19.16 -5.18
CA ARG A 189 -7.54 19.68 -5.98
C ARG A 189 -8.37 18.56 -6.58
N LEU A 190 -7.74 17.48 -7.06
CA LEU A 190 -8.41 16.33 -7.64
C LEU A 190 -9.08 15.41 -6.60
N THR A 191 -8.80 15.61 -5.32
CA THR A 191 -9.55 15.03 -4.21
C THR A 191 -10.79 15.86 -3.82
N ASP A 192 -11.29 16.72 -4.70
CA ASP A 192 -12.67 17.21 -4.59
C ASP A 192 -13.64 16.02 -4.79
N PRO A 193 -14.62 15.81 -3.89
CA PRO A 193 -15.63 14.76 -4.05
C PRO A 193 -16.32 14.70 -5.41
N GLU A 194 -16.51 15.84 -6.10
CA GLU A 194 -17.12 15.89 -7.44
C GLU A 194 -16.16 15.37 -8.53
N LEU A 195 -14.85 15.44 -8.29
CA LEU A 195 -13.80 14.99 -9.20
C LEU A 195 -13.29 13.58 -8.90
N ALA A 196 -13.73 12.99 -7.78
CA ALA A 196 -13.37 11.65 -7.34
C ALA A 196 -14.62 10.76 -7.07
N PRO A 197 -15.49 10.56 -8.08
CA PRO A 197 -16.74 9.83 -7.91
C PRO A 197 -16.55 8.34 -7.62
N VAL A 198 -15.43 7.71 -8.03
CA VAL A 198 -15.20 6.27 -7.78
C VAL A 198 -14.93 6.01 -6.30
N ALA A 199 -14.11 6.85 -5.66
CA ALA A 199 -13.87 6.80 -4.23
C ALA A 199 -15.09 7.26 -3.42
N GLY A 200 -15.81 8.27 -3.93
CA GLY A 200 -16.97 8.87 -3.30
C GLY A 200 -16.61 9.81 -2.14
N ALA A 201 -17.51 10.77 -1.87
CA ALA A 201 -17.26 11.89 -0.95
C ALA A 201 -16.75 11.47 0.44
N GLU A 202 -17.36 10.44 1.03
CA GLU A 202 -16.99 9.98 2.37
C GLU A 202 -15.56 9.44 2.43
N SER A 203 -15.18 8.59 1.46
CA SER A 203 -13.81 8.05 1.39
C SER A 203 -12.79 9.16 1.13
N VAL A 204 -13.13 10.06 0.21
CA VAL A 204 -12.25 11.17 -0.16
C VAL A 204 -11.95 12.06 1.06
N LEU A 205 -12.98 12.48 1.78
CA LEU A 205 -12.85 13.41 2.92
C LEU A 205 -12.20 12.76 4.15
N GLN A 206 -12.50 11.49 4.44
CA GLN A 206 -12.04 10.82 5.66
C GLN A 206 -10.73 10.04 5.48
N ARG A 207 -10.37 9.65 4.26
CA ARG A 207 -9.23 8.77 4.00
C ARG A 207 -8.24 9.35 3.02
N VAL A 208 -8.70 9.76 1.84
CA VAL A 208 -7.79 10.14 0.75
C VAL A 208 -7.14 11.48 1.05
N PHE A 209 -7.93 12.54 1.26
CA PHE A 209 -7.41 13.89 1.49
C PHE A 209 -6.48 13.97 2.71
N PRO A 210 -6.82 13.40 3.89
CA PRO A 210 -5.89 13.37 5.02
C PRO A 210 -4.58 12.65 4.72
N SER A 211 -4.60 11.58 3.91
CA SER A 211 -3.37 10.86 3.53
C SER A 211 -2.51 11.66 2.54
N VAL A 212 -3.15 12.39 1.61
CA VAL A 212 -2.46 13.33 0.70
C VAL A 212 -1.87 14.51 1.47
N ARG A 213 -2.53 14.96 2.55
CA ARG A 213 -2.01 16.02 3.44
C ARG A 213 -0.67 15.64 4.07
N LEU A 214 -0.48 14.37 4.47
CA LEU A 214 0.80 13.90 4.98
C LEU A 214 1.94 14.03 3.96
N LEU A 215 1.65 13.78 2.67
CA LEU A 215 2.61 14.02 1.60
C LEU A 215 2.94 15.51 1.46
N TRP A 216 1.94 16.38 1.57
CA TRP A 216 2.17 17.83 1.56
C TRP A 216 3.09 18.27 2.69
N ASP A 217 2.91 17.77 3.90
CA ASP A 217 3.79 18.13 5.02
C ASP A 217 5.24 17.75 4.75
N VAL A 218 5.47 16.58 4.15
CA VAL A 218 6.81 16.12 3.75
C VAL A 218 7.42 17.03 2.69
N VAL A 219 6.65 17.41 1.67
CA VAL A 219 7.14 18.23 0.53
C VAL A 219 7.34 19.69 0.92
N SER A 220 6.44 20.24 1.73
CA SER A 220 6.48 21.64 2.21
C SER A 220 7.43 21.83 3.40
N GLY A 221 7.82 20.75 4.08
CA GLY A 221 8.65 20.82 5.27
C GLY A 221 7.90 21.22 6.54
N SER A 222 6.56 21.10 6.58
CA SER A 222 5.68 21.42 7.72
C SER A 222 5.84 20.45 8.91
N ARG A 223 7.06 20.33 9.46
CA ARG A 223 7.40 19.38 10.54
C ARG A 223 6.57 19.57 11.82
N SER A 224 6.19 20.81 12.15
CA SER A 224 5.40 21.11 13.34
C SER A 224 3.92 20.74 13.20
N GLU A 225 3.40 20.70 11.98
CA GLU A 225 1.99 20.36 11.70
C GLU A 225 1.78 18.84 11.59
N PHE A 226 2.82 18.13 11.17
CA PHE A 226 2.75 16.70 10.85
C PHE A 226 2.13 15.81 11.94
N PRO A 227 2.45 15.93 13.25
CA PRO A 227 1.77 15.13 14.27
C PRO A 227 0.26 15.35 14.36
N ALA A 228 -0.20 16.57 14.09
CA ALA A 228 -1.62 16.87 14.08
C ALA A 228 -2.31 16.25 12.85
N ASP A 229 -1.67 16.36 11.69
CA ASP A 229 -2.21 15.80 10.44
C ASP A 229 -2.21 14.26 10.45
N VAL A 230 -1.22 13.61 11.09
CA VAL A 230 -1.25 12.16 11.36
C VAL A 230 -2.45 11.78 12.22
N ARG A 231 -2.75 12.55 13.28
CA ARG A 231 -3.92 12.28 14.13
C ARG A 231 -5.22 12.38 13.33
N VAL A 232 -5.38 13.43 12.52
CA VAL A 232 -6.54 13.64 11.66
C VAL A 232 -6.71 12.47 10.68
N ALA A 233 -5.63 12.03 10.04
CA ALA A 233 -5.68 10.89 9.12
C ALA A 233 -6.09 9.58 9.82
N LEU A 234 -5.57 9.32 11.01
CA LEU A 234 -5.93 8.13 11.79
C LEU A 234 -7.38 8.17 12.28
N GLU A 235 -7.86 9.32 12.75
CA GLU A 235 -9.24 9.50 13.20
C GLU A 235 -10.23 9.33 12.04
N GLY A 236 -9.94 9.95 10.88
CA GLY A 236 -10.74 9.78 9.68
C GLY A 236 -10.77 8.32 9.19
N ASN A 237 -9.63 7.63 9.19
CA ASN A 237 -9.57 6.21 8.85
C ASN A 237 -10.43 5.36 9.81
N LYS A 238 -10.30 5.59 11.12
CA LYS A 238 -11.11 4.91 12.13
C LYS A 238 -12.60 5.17 11.91
N GLU A 239 -13.00 6.42 11.70
CA GLU A 239 -14.41 6.77 11.48
C GLU A 239 -14.97 6.08 10.23
N TYR A 240 -14.24 6.12 9.11
CA TYR A 240 -14.67 5.51 7.86
C TYR A 240 -14.92 4.00 7.98
N TYR A 241 -13.99 3.29 8.63
CA TYR A 241 -14.00 1.83 8.70
C TYR A 241 -14.85 1.27 9.84
N THR A 242 -15.14 2.06 10.89
CA THR A 242 -15.95 1.61 12.03
C THR A 242 -17.43 1.97 11.93
N ARG A 243 -17.85 2.68 10.88
CA ARG A 243 -19.27 2.91 10.60
C ARG A 243 -19.94 1.60 10.18
N PRO A 244 -21.13 1.26 10.73
CA PRO A 244 -21.88 0.04 10.39
C PRO A 244 -22.59 0.20 9.04
N VAL A 245 -21.80 0.45 8.00
CA VAL A 245 -22.20 0.43 6.59
C VAL A 245 -21.55 -0.81 5.98
N GLU A 246 -22.29 -1.52 5.11
CA GLU A 246 -21.96 -2.86 4.57
C GLU A 246 -20.45 -3.15 4.46
N ASN A 247 -20.00 -4.16 5.20
CA ASN A 247 -18.72 -4.87 5.07
C ASN A 247 -17.41 -4.08 5.25
N ARG A 248 -17.44 -2.76 5.49
CA ARG A 248 -16.20 -1.96 5.71
C ARG A 248 -15.46 -2.35 6.98
N VAL A 249 -16.19 -2.74 8.02
CA VAL A 249 -15.63 -3.17 9.32
C VAL A 249 -14.69 -4.38 9.22
N ARG A 250 -14.68 -5.08 8.07
CA ARG A 250 -13.81 -6.25 7.79
C ARG A 250 -12.70 -5.96 6.79
N MET A 251 -12.68 -4.78 6.21
CA MET A 251 -11.65 -4.41 5.24
C MET A 251 -10.32 -4.25 5.97
N ARG A 252 -9.28 -4.96 5.50
CA ARG A 252 -7.93 -4.96 6.05
C ARG A 252 -7.33 -3.56 6.26
N GLU A 253 -7.69 -2.59 5.42
CA GLU A 253 -7.23 -1.20 5.51
C GLU A 253 -7.79 -0.47 6.74
N GLY A 254 -8.90 -0.97 7.31
CA GLY A 254 -9.42 -0.54 8.60
C GLY A 254 -8.61 -1.03 9.79
N PHE A 255 -7.72 -2.01 9.59
CA PHE A 255 -6.81 -2.58 10.60
C PHE A 255 -5.39 -2.06 10.43
N VAL A 256 -4.88 -2.06 9.20
CA VAL A 256 -3.53 -1.55 8.86
C VAL A 256 -3.66 -0.54 7.73
N PRO A 257 -3.65 0.77 8.04
CA PRO A 257 -3.83 1.81 7.04
C PRO A 257 -2.52 2.08 6.29
N TRP A 258 -2.16 1.21 5.34
CA TRP A 258 -0.92 1.32 4.55
C TRP A 258 -0.74 2.71 3.90
N GLN A 259 -1.84 3.30 3.42
CA GLN A 259 -1.87 4.65 2.85
C GLN A 259 -1.48 5.78 3.82
N ILE A 260 -1.53 5.55 5.14
CA ILE A 260 -1.07 6.47 6.19
C ILE A 260 0.33 6.03 6.65
N LEU A 261 0.51 4.73 6.89
CA LEU A 261 1.76 4.18 7.41
C LEU A 261 2.95 4.43 6.48
N GLY A 262 2.76 4.29 5.16
CA GLY A 262 3.80 4.57 4.15
C GLY A 262 4.31 6.02 4.20
N PRO A 263 3.44 7.04 4.05
CA PRO A 263 3.84 8.44 4.21
C PRO A 263 4.47 8.75 5.57
N VAL A 264 3.97 8.15 6.66
CA VAL A 264 4.58 8.28 7.99
C VAL A 264 6.01 7.74 8.03
N CYS A 265 6.26 6.55 7.47
CA CYS A 265 7.62 6.00 7.37
C CYS A 265 8.54 6.92 6.56
N ALA A 266 8.07 7.44 5.42
CA ALA A 266 8.84 8.38 4.60
C ALA A 266 9.17 9.69 5.33
N ALA A 267 8.22 10.22 6.11
CA ALA A 267 8.41 11.42 6.91
C ALA A 267 9.43 11.19 8.04
N VAL A 268 9.31 10.08 8.78
CA VAL A 268 10.26 9.68 9.82
C VAL A 268 11.66 9.49 9.24
N ASP A 269 11.76 8.89 8.05
CA ASP A 269 13.04 8.75 7.36
C ASP A 269 13.65 10.09 6.91
N SER A 270 12.81 11.12 6.78
CA SER A 270 13.20 12.52 6.56
C SER A 270 13.36 13.33 7.85
N GLY A 271 13.29 12.69 9.02
CA GLY A 271 13.50 13.27 10.35
C GLY A 271 12.28 13.97 10.95
N PHE A 272 11.07 13.68 10.49
CA PHE A 272 9.84 14.18 11.12
C PHE A 272 9.53 13.38 12.39
N GLU A 273 8.97 14.05 13.39
CA GLU A 273 8.42 13.39 14.56
C GLU A 273 6.97 13.02 14.31
N VAL A 274 6.55 11.80 14.66
CA VAL A 274 5.15 11.37 14.50
C VAL A 274 4.25 11.98 15.56
N GLY A 275 4.74 12.15 16.80
CA GLY A 275 4.02 12.77 17.91
C GLY A 275 2.69 12.11 18.31
N VAL A 276 2.41 10.91 17.80
CA VAL A 276 1.20 10.13 18.07
C VAL A 276 1.58 8.66 18.28
N GLN A 277 1.12 8.07 19.38
CA GLN A 277 1.18 6.62 19.58
C GLN A 277 -0.17 6.01 19.20
N SER A 278 -0.16 5.01 18.31
CA SER A 278 -1.36 4.36 17.80
C SER A 278 -1.07 2.92 17.42
N GLN A 279 -2.02 2.03 17.67
CA GLN A 279 -1.94 0.64 17.19
C GLN A 279 -1.97 0.54 15.66
N TYR A 280 -2.49 1.57 14.98
CA TYR A 280 -2.40 1.70 13.52
C TYR A 280 -1.00 2.01 13.01
N LEU A 281 -0.09 2.42 13.90
CA LEU A 281 1.29 2.78 13.60
C LEU A 281 2.24 1.95 14.50
N PRO A 282 2.37 0.62 14.29
CA PRO A 282 3.27 -0.19 15.10
C PRO A 282 4.70 0.36 15.03
N ASP A 283 5.31 0.63 16.18
CA ASP A 283 6.63 1.27 16.28
C ASP A 283 7.70 0.53 15.46
N ALA A 284 7.64 -0.80 15.42
CA ALA A 284 8.58 -1.58 14.61
C ALA A 284 8.41 -1.34 13.10
N LEU A 285 7.20 -1.12 12.58
CA LEU A 285 7.04 -0.73 11.17
C LEU A 285 7.45 0.72 10.91
N VAL A 286 7.23 1.61 11.88
CA VAL A 286 7.50 3.04 11.73
C VAL A 286 8.97 3.38 11.88
N PHE A 287 9.67 2.78 12.84
CA PHE A 287 11.01 3.19 13.27
C PHE A 287 12.11 2.16 13.00
N ASP A 288 11.79 0.88 12.81
CA ASP A 288 12.81 -0.14 12.51
C ASP A 288 13.30 0.03 11.07
N ARG A 289 14.55 0.46 10.93
CA ARG A 289 15.26 0.49 9.65
C ARG A 289 16.00 -0.84 9.52
N ARG A 290 15.26 -1.88 9.16
CA ARG A 290 15.90 -3.13 8.79
C ARG A 290 16.69 -2.88 7.51
N ASP A 291 18.00 -2.69 7.65
CA ASP A 291 18.97 -2.69 6.55
C ASP A 291 19.05 -4.11 5.95
N ARG A 292 17.95 -4.60 5.37
CA ARG A 292 17.95 -5.80 4.56
C ARG A 292 18.45 -5.38 3.18
N LEU A 293 19.77 -5.40 3.02
CA LEU A 293 20.42 -5.48 1.71
C LEU A 293 19.89 -6.76 1.03
N ARG A 294 18.82 -6.65 0.25
CA ARG A 294 18.48 -7.61 -0.79
C ARG A 294 18.68 -6.95 -2.14
#